data_AF-A0A1G9T680-F1
#
_entry.id   AF-A0A1G9T680-F1
#
_cell.length_a   1.000
_cell.length_b   1.000
_cell.length_c   1.000
_cell.angle_alpha   90.00
_cell.angle_beta   90.00
_cell.angle_gamma   90.00
#
_symmetry.space_group_name_H-M   'P 1'
#
loop_
_entity.id
_entity.type
_entity.pdbx_description
1 polymer ?
#
loop_
_entity_poly.entity_id
_entity_poly.type
_entity_poly.pdbx_seq_one_letter_code
_entity_poly.pdbx_strand_id
1 'polypeptide(L)'
;MRFEQTSDVLNHVGLFHQQAGEVFRKLSERASNPRVRMLLDYIVRHEESLANSVFSYKTECSPQLLSTWFKYTHDQDIFAPLTAVDLDRDPSFDDVLDLAVDNDAKLLELYQEMVERSTSPDVKELFSSLLLKEMKEKQKLIRSALGLLDI
;
A
#
# COMPACT_ATOMS: atom_id res chain seq x y z
N MET A 1 2.72 -24.74 -4.26
CA MET A 1 3.47 -23.81 -5.12
C MET A 1 2.50 -23.20 -6.10
N ARG A 2 2.15 -21.93 -5.93
CA ARG A 2 1.26 -21.20 -6.85
C ARG A 2 2.13 -20.24 -7.64
N PHE A 3 2.11 -20.34 -8.96
CA PHE A 3 2.76 -19.36 -9.81
C PHE A 3 1.81 -18.18 -9.95
N GLU A 4 2.29 -16.98 -9.64
CA GLU A 4 1.53 -15.75 -9.84
C GLU A 4 2.17 -14.97 -10.99
N GLN A 5 1.31 -14.40 -11.83
CA GLN A 5 1.75 -13.51 -12.89
C GLN A 5 2.00 -12.11 -12.33
N THR A 6 2.75 -11.27 -13.05
CA THR A 6 2.91 -9.86 -12.69
C THR A 6 1.55 -9.20 -12.46
N SER A 7 0.56 -9.58 -13.29
CA SER A 7 -0.81 -9.09 -13.22
C SER A 7 -1.53 -9.46 -11.92
N ASP A 8 -1.27 -10.63 -11.35
CA ASP A 8 -1.86 -11.09 -10.10
C ASP A 8 -1.30 -10.29 -8.91
N VAL A 9 0.02 -10.07 -8.90
CA VAL A 9 0.70 -9.27 -7.86
C VAL A 9 0.21 -7.82 -7.90
N LEU A 10 0.16 -7.20 -9.08
CA LEU A 10 -0.37 -5.84 -9.22
C LEU A 10 -1.84 -5.75 -8.80
N ASN A 11 -2.64 -6.78 -9.09
CA ASN A 11 -4.03 -6.83 -8.63
C ASN A 11 -4.12 -6.94 -7.11
N HIS A 12 -3.26 -7.76 -6.50
CA HIS A 12 -3.20 -7.94 -5.06
C HIS A 12 -2.83 -6.64 -4.34
N VAL A 13 -1.83 -5.92 -4.84
CA VAL A 13 -1.43 -4.59 -4.35
C VAL A 13 -2.55 -3.56 -4.53
N GLY A 14 -3.21 -3.53 -5.69
CA GLY A 14 -4.33 -2.62 -5.91
C GLY A 14 -5.49 -2.86 -4.93
N LEU A 15 -5.81 -4.13 -4.67
CA LEU A 15 -6.82 -4.51 -3.66
C LEU A 15 -6.38 -4.15 -2.24
N PHE A 16 -5.09 -4.27 -1.93
CA PHE A 16 -4.54 -3.84 -0.65
C PHE A 16 -4.79 -2.35 -0.39
N HIS A 17 -4.42 -1.48 -1.33
CA HIS A 17 -4.66 -0.03 -1.18
C HIS A 17 -6.15 0.30 -1.06
N GLN A 18 -7.03 -0.39 -1.81
CA GLN A 18 -8.48 -0.21 -1.65
C GLN A 18 -8.94 -0.58 -0.24
N GLN A 19 -8.51 -1.73 0.27
CA GLN A 19 -8.91 -2.19 1.60
C GLN A 19 -8.30 -1.34 2.71
N ALA A 20 -7.06 -0.86 2.56
CA ALA A 20 -6.44 0.10 3.46
C ALA A 20 -7.26 1.39 3.53
N GLY A 21 -7.62 1.96 2.38
CA GLY A 21 -8.48 3.14 2.30
C GLY A 21 -9.84 2.93 2.98
N GLU A 22 -10.46 1.76 2.85
CA GLU A 22 -11.70 1.43 3.55
C GLU A 22 -11.54 1.34 5.06
N VAL A 23 -10.46 0.73 5.56
CA VAL A 23 -10.14 0.66 6.99
C VAL A 23 -9.94 2.06 7.56
N PHE A 24 -9.11 2.89 6.93
CA PHE A 24 -8.88 4.27 7.38
C PHE A 24 -10.14 5.13 7.31
N ARG A 25 -11.01 4.92 6.32
CA ARG A 25 -12.31 5.61 6.23
C ARG A 25 -13.20 5.27 7.42
N LYS A 26 -13.32 3.99 7.76
CA LYS A 26 -14.09 3.54 8.95
C LYS A 26 -13.53 4.11 10.25
N LEU A 27 -12.20 4.19 10.36
CA LEU A 27 -11.54 4.85 11.49
C LEU A 27 -11.87 6.35 11.55
N SER A 28 -11.92 7.05 10.40
CA SER A 28 -12.22 8.49 10.35
C SER A 28 -13.62 8.81 10.86
N GLU A 29 -14.60 7.96 10.51
CA GLU A 29 -16.00 8.09 10.97
C GLU A 29 -16.13 8.02 12.50
N ARG A 30 -15.21 7.32 13.18
CA ARG A 30 -15.23 7.12 14.64
C ARG A 30 -14.30 8.07 15.39
N ALA A 31 -13.23 8.53 14.76
CA ALA A 31 -12.23 9.39 15.37
C ALA A 31 -12.91 10.61 16.01
N SER A 32 -12.74 10.83 17.31
CA SER A 32 -13.34 12.01 17.98
C SER A 32 -12.48 13.27 17.79
N ASN A 33 -11.18 13.08 17.62
CA ASN A 33 -10.20 14.15 17.48
C ASN A 33 -10.17 14.70 16.05
N PRO A 34 -10.42 16.01 15.83
CA PRO A 34 -10.39 16.62 14.50
C PRO A 34 -9.05 16.45 13.76
N ARG A 35 -7.93 16.48 14.48
CA ARG A 35 -6.60 16.27 13.87
C ARG A 35 -6.43 14.84 13.35
N VAL A 36 -6.93 13.86 14.11
CA VAL A 36 -6.90 12.45 13.69
C VAL A 36 -7.78 12.23 12.47
N ARG A 37 -8.97 12.85 12.43
CA ARG A 37 -9.82 12.85 11.21
C ARG A 37 -9.10 13.45 10.00
N MET A 38 -8.42 14.59 10.17
CA MET A 38 -7.67 15.21 9.07
C MET A 38 -6.55 14.31 8.55
N LEU A 39 -5.83 13.62 9.43
CA LEU A 39 -4.82 12.64 9.04
C LEU A 39 -5.45 11.46 8.30
N LEU A 40 -6.53 10.88 8.83
CA LEU A 40 -7.23 9.76 8.21
C LEU A 40 -7.80 10.12 6.85
N ASP A 41 -8.44 11.29 6.71
CA ASP A 41 -8.97 11.76 5.42
C ASP A 41 -7.86 11.99 4.39
N TYR A 42 -6.68 12.47 4.83
CA TYR A 42 -5.50 12.56 3.98
C TYR A 42 -5.04 11.18 3.51
N ILE A 43 -4.93 10.21 4.43
CA ILE A 43 -4.52 8.84 4.11
C ILE A 43 -5.52 8.17 3.18
N VAL A 44 -6.83 8.29 3.42
CA VAL A 44 -7.86 7.70 2.54
C VAL A 44 -7.71 8.18 1.10
N ARG A 45 -7.54 9.50 0.89
CA ARG A 45 -7.32 10.06 -0.45
C ARG A 45 -6.01 9.57 -1.07
N HIS A 46 -5.00 9.40 -0.24
CA HIS A 46 -3.69 8.91 -0.66
C HIS A 46 -3.79 7.46 -1.16
N GLU A 47 -4.39 6.57 -0.37
CA GLU A 47 -4.64 5.16 -0.71
C GLU A 47 -5.49 5.00 -1.97
N GLU A 48 -6.55 5.79 -2.12
CA GLU A 48 -7.36 5.81 -3.33
C GLU A 48 -6.54 6.21 -4.58
N SER A 49 -5.64 7.19 -4.43
CA SER A 49 -4.73 7.61 -5.52
C SER A 49 -3.72 6.52 -5.88
N LEU A 50 -3.22 5.77 -4.89
CA LEU A 50 -2.32 4.65 -5.08
C LEU A 50 -3.02 3.48 -5.77
N ALA A 51 -4.19 3.07 -5.28
CA ALA A 51 -5.01 2.03 -5.90
C ALA A 51 -5.27 2.34 -7.38
N ASN A 52 -5.73 3.57 -7.67
CA ASN A 52 -5.95 4.02 -9.05
C ASN A 52 -4.68 3.98 -9.89
N SER A 53 -3.55 4.44 -9.34
CA SER A 53 -2.26 4.38 -10.03
C SER A 53 -1.90 2.95 -10.42
N VAL A 54 -2.01 2.00 -9.48
CA VAL A 54 -1.65 0.59 -9.71
C VAL A 54 -2.57 -0.06 -10.75
N PHE A 55 -3.88 0.22 -10.70
CA PHE A 55 -4.82 -0.28 -11.71
C PHE A 55 -4.60 0.35 -13.09
N SER A 56 -4.26 1.64 -13.16
CA SER A 56 -3.87 2.30 -14.42
C SER A 56 -2.61 1.67 -15.01
N TYR A 57 -1.58 1.42 -14.19
CA TYR A 57 -0.36 0.73 -14.64
C TYR A 57 -0.66 -0.64 -15.24
N LYS A 58 -1.57 -1.43 -14.64
CA LYS A 58 -2.01 -2.71 -15.21
C LYS A 58 -2.63 -2.56 -16.60
N THR A 59 -3.27 -1.43 -16.88
CA THR A 59 -3.93 -1.16 -18.17
C THR A 59 -2.93 -0.65 -19.22
N GLU A 60 -1.88 0.05 -18.79
CA GLU A 60 -0.85 0.63 -19.65
C GLU A 60 0.32 -0.33 -19.95
N CYS A 61 0.54 -1.34 -19.11
CA CYS A 61 1.60 -2.33 -19.31
C CYS A 61 1.32 -3.29 -20.48
N SER A 62 2.39 -3.75 -21.13
CA SER A 62 2.27 -4.70 -22.23
C SER A 62 1.71 -6.06 -21.75
N PRO A 63 0.85 -6.73 -22.54
CA PRO A 63 0.34 -8.06 -22.19
C PRO A 63 1.44 -9.10 -21.95
N GLN A 64 2.60 -8.97 -22.61
CA GLN A 64 3.75 -9.84 -22.37
C GLN A 64 4.35 -9.64 -20.97
N LEU A 65 4.45 -8.40 -20.49
CA LEU A 65 4.95 -8.12 -19.15
C LEU A 65 3.96 -8.63 -18.08
N LEU A 66 2.67 -8.43 -18.30
CA LEU A 66 1.61 -8.85 -17.39
C LEU A 66 1.47 -10.37 -17.26
N SER A 67 1.77 -11.11 -18.33
CA SER A 67 1.74 -12.59 -18.37
C SER A 67 3.05 -13.25 -17.97
N THR A 68 4.07 -12.47 -17.59
CA THR A 68 5.33 -13.03 -17.10
C THR A 68 5.08 -13.73 -15.76
N TRP A 69 5.56 -14.97 -15.65
CA TRP A 69 5.34 -15.82 -14.48
C TRP A 69 6.45 -15.66 -13.44
N PHE A 70 6.08 -15.57 -12.17
CA PHE A 70 7.02 -15.61 -11.05
C PHE A 70 6.80 -16.84 -10.21
N LYS A 71 7.91 -17.37 -9.71
CA LYS A 71 7.93 -18.40 -8.67
C LYS A 71 7.73 -17.70 -7.33
N TYR A 72 6.56 -17.11 -7.14
CA TYR A 72 6.18 -16.48 -5.88
C TYR A 72 5.74 -17.55 -4.87
N THR A 73 6.04 -17.33 -3.61
CA THR A 73 5.56 -18.16 -2.50
C THR A 73 4.81 -17.20 -1.60
N HIS A 74 3.53 -17.46 -1.37
CA HIS A 74 2.56 -16.56 -0.73
C HIS A 74 2.81 -16.40 0.79
N ASP A 75 4.06 -16.27 1.22
CA ASP A 75 4.41 -16.27 2.65
C ASP A 75 4.13 -14.93 3.33
N GLN A 76 4.01 -13.84 2.57
CA GLN A 76 3.72 -12.52 3.12
C GLN A 76 2.25 -12.16 2.88
N ASP A 77 1.44 -12.28 3.93
CA ASP A 77 0.10 -11.69 3.96
C ASP A 77 0.23 -10.19 4.22
N ILE A 78 0.25 -9.40 3.15
CA ILE A 78 0.31 -7.94 3.25
C ILE A 78 -0.94 -7.37 3.93
N PHE A 79 -2.06 -8.10 4.01
CA PHE A 79 -3.30 -7.66 4.65
C PHE A 79 -3.33 -7.89 6.16
N ALA A 80 -2.31 -8.55 6.73
CA ALA A 80 -2.25 -8.85 8.15
C ALA A 80 -2.38 -7.59 9.05
N PRO A 81 -1.73 -6.45 8.77
CA PRO A 81 -1.90 -5.24 9.58
C PRO A 81 -3.33 -4.71 9.51
N LEU A 82 -3.97 -4.74 8.32
CA LEU A 82 -5.33 -4.24 8.11
C LEU A 82 -6.40 -5.08 8.83
N THR A 83 -6.17 -6.39 8.95
CA THR A 83 -7.11 -7.31 9.60
C THR A 83 -6.98 -7.33 11.12
N ALA A 84 -5.84 -6.91 11.66
CA ALA A 84 -5.59 -6.80 13.10
C ALA A 84 -6.16 -5.51 13.73
N VAL A 85 -6.65 -4.56 12.91
CA VAL A 85 -7.17 -3.28 13.39
C VAL A 85 -8.48 -3.45 14.15
N ASP A 86 -8.52 -2.93 15.38
CA ASP A 86 -9.76 -2.78 16.13
C ASP A 86 -10.54 -1.57 15.61
N LEU A 87 -11.51 -1.84 14.73
CA LEU A 87 -12.39 -0.83 14.16
C LEU A 87 -13.38 -0.25 15.17
N ASP A 88 -13.50 -0.83 16.38
CA ASP A 88 -14.44 -0.37 17.39
C ASP A 88 -13.87 0.70 18.34
N ARG A 89 -12.56 0.89 18.33
CA ARG A 89 -11.84 1.84 19.17
C ARG A 89 -11.72 3.22 18.51
N ASP A 90 -11.74 4.28 19.32
CA ASP A 90 -11.36 5.64 18.90
C ASP A 90 -9.83 5.70 18.72
N PRO A 91 -9.32 5.86 17.49
CA PRO A 91 -7.90 5.77 17.22
C PRO A 91 -7.17 7.04 17.69
N SER A 92 -5.98 6.87 18.27
CA SER A 92 -5.08 8.00 18.51
C SER A 92 -4.31 8.38 17.24
N PHE A 93 -3.69 9.56 17.25
CA PHE A 93 -2.85 9.99 16.12
C PHE A 93 -1.70 9.02 15.86
N ASP A 94 -1.05 8.56 16.93
CA ASP A 94 0.07 7.61 16.86
C ASP A 94 -0.40 6.25 16.35
N ASP A 95 -1.55 5.74 16.82
CA ASP A 95 -2.14 4.47 16.33
C ASP A 95 -2.37 4.51 14.80
N VAL A 96 -2.87 5.64 14.28
CA VAL A 96 -3.10 5.81 12.83
C VAL A 96 -1.81 5.90 12.06
N LEU A 97 -0.84 6.66 12.57
CA LEU A 97 0.45 6.83 11.90
C LEU A 97 1.23 5.51 11.86
N ASP A 98 1.27 4.78 12.97
CA ASP A 98 1.95 3.48 13.06
C ASP A 98 1.30 2.48 12.10
N LEU A 99 -0.02 2.40 12.05
CA LEU A 99 -0.74 1.55 11.10
C LEU A 99 -0.41 1.88 9.63
N ALA A 100 -0.36 3.17 9.28
CA ALA A 100 0.01 3.60 7.94
C ALA A 100 1.46 3.24 7.60
N VAL A 101 2.38 3.45 8.53
CA VAL A 101 3.81 3.14 8.35
C VAL A 101 4.06 1.64 8.22
N ASP A 102 3.31 0.82 8.96
CA ASP A 102 3.36 -0.64 8.91
C ASP A 102 2.81 -1.19 7.58
N ASN A 103 1.71 -0.61 7.08
CA ASN A 103 1.17 -0.92 5.76
C ASN A 103 2.21 -0.65 4.65
N ASP A 104 2.81 0.54 4.64
CA ASP A 104 3.87 0.90 3.69
C ASP A 104 5.06 -0.05 3.81
N ALA A 105 5.44 -0.44 5.04
CA ALA A 105 6.56 -1.37 5.26
C ALA A 105 6.30 -2.73 4.60
N LYS A 106 5.06 -3.26 4.70
CA LYS A 106 4.68 -4.52 4.05
C LYS A 106 4.73 -4.43 2.52
N LEU A 107 4.29 -3.30 1.95
CA LEU A 107 4.40 -3.07 0.50
C LEU A 107 5.85 -2.95 0.04
N LEU A 108 6.70 -2.26 0.80
CA LEU A 108 8.13 -2.15 0.50
C LEU A 108 8.83 -3.52 0.54
N GLU A 109 8.56 -4.33 1.57
CA GLU A 109 9.05 -5.71 1.67
C GLU A 109 8.62 -6.54 0.46
N LEU A 110 7.34 -6.46 0.08
CA LEU A 110 6.81 -7.14 -1.10
C LEU A 110 7.54 -6.73 -2.39
N TYR A 111 7.63 -5.42 -2.67
CA TYR A 111 8.26 -4.96 -3.90
C TYR A 111 9.75 -5.29 -3.96
N GLN A 112 10.45 -5.19 -2.83
CA GLN A 112 11.86 -5.58 -2.76
C GLN A 112 12.03 -7.07 -3.06
N GLU A 113 11.21 -7.93 -2.46
CA GLU A 113 11.23 -9.36 -2.73
C GLU A 113 10.95 -9.66 -4.21
N MET A 114 10.01 -8.93 -4.84
CA MET A 114 9.73 -9.10 -6.26
C MET A 114 10.91 -8.70 -7.15
N VAL A 115 11.63 -7.63 -6.82
CA VAL A 115 12.84 -7.21 -7.57
C VAL A 115 13.94 -8.27 -7.45
N GLU A 116 14.16 -8.81 -6.25
CA GLU A 116 15.21 -9.80 -5.99
C GLU A 116 14.93 -11.15 -6.66
N ARG A 117 13.67 -11.59 -6.64
CA ARG A 117 13.25 -12.89 -7.20
C ARG A 117 12.98 -12.87 -8.69
N SER A 118 12.74 -11.70 -9.27
CA SER A 118 12.50 -11.57 -10.71
C SER A 118 13.74 -11.95 -11.51
N THR A 119 13.57 -12.71 -12.59
CA THR A 119 14.64 -13.02 -13.54
C THR A 119 14.55 -12.17 -14.81
N SER A 120 13.37 -11.62 -15.10
CA SER A 120 13.12 -10.72 -16.22
C SER A 120 13.56 -9.28 -15.89
N PRO A 121 14.42 -8.65 -16.71
CA PRO A 121 14.83 -7.26 -16.54
C PRO A 121 13.64 -6.29 -16.50
N ASP A 122 12.67 -6.46 -17.40
CA ASP A 122 11.51 -5.56 -17.52
C ASP A 122 10.66 -5.57 -16.23
N VAL A 123 10.58 -6.74 -15.59
CA VAL A 123 9.82 -6.89 -14.35
C VAL A 123 10.58 -6.30 -13.16
N LYS A 124 11.90 -6.49 -13.12
CA LYS A 124 12.74 -5.81 -12.13
C LYS A 124 12.58 -4.31 -12.23
N GLU A 125 12.59 -3.75 -13.43
CA GLU A 125 12.42 -2.32 -13.65
C GLU A 125 11.04 -1.83 -13.19
N LEU A 126 9.98 -2.59 -13.49
CA LEU A 126 8.63 -2.30 -13.02
C LEU A 126 8.55 -2.24 -11.48
N PHE A 127 8.95 -3.31 -10.79
CA PHE A 127 8.85 -3.36 -9.33
C PHE A 127 9.86 -2.43 -8.65
N SER A 128 11.02 -2.16 -9.25
CA SER A 128 11.95 -1.14 -8.74
C SER A 128 11.36 0.26 -8.84
N SER A 129 10.63 0.54 -9.92
CA SER A 129 9.93 1.81 -10.09
C SER A 129 8.80 1.98 -9.07
N LEU A 130 8.05 0.91 -8.80
CA LEU A 130 7.01 0.88 -7.76
C LEU A 130 7.61 1.04 -6.36
N LEU A 131 8.69 0.32 -6.05
CA LEU A 131 9.42 0.46 -4.78
C LEU A 131 9.88 1.90 -4.54
N LEU A 132 10.50 2.52 -5.54
CA LEU A 132 10.95 3.91 -5.45
C LEU A 132 9.79 4.90 -5.30
N LYS A 133 8.64 4.61 -5.91
CA LYS A 133 7.43 5.41 -5.75
C LYS A 133 6.91 5.29 -4.33
N GLU A 134 6.74 4.07 -3.82
CA GLU A 134 6.28 3.77 -2.46
C GLU A 134 7.14 4.46 -1.40
N MET A 135 8.48 4.39 -1.52
CA MET A 135 9.39 5.08 -0.61
C MET A 135 9.18 6.60 -0.58
N LYS A 136 8.88 7.21 -1.73
CA LYS A 136 8.59 8.64 -1.80
C LYS A 136 7.24 8.98 -1.19
N GLU A 137 6.24 8.14 -1.39
CA GLU A 137 4.89 8.32 -0.85
C GLU A 137 4.90 8.19 0.68
N LYS A 138 5.56 7.16 1.24
CA LYS A 138 5.82 7.05 2.68
C LYS A 138 6.44 8.31 3.28
N GLN A 139 7.47 8.86 2.62
CA GLN A 139 8.11 10.10 3.08
C GLN A 139 7.20 11.33 2.99
N LYS A 140 6.26 11.38 2.03
CA LYS A 140 5.27 12.46 1.96
C LYS A 140 4.24 12.32 3.07
N LEU A 141 3.74 11.10 3.31
CA LEU A 141 2.80 10.79 4.37
C LEU A 141 3.36 11.21 5.74
N ILE A 142 4.59 10.80 6.07
CA ILE A 142 5.24 11.17 7.33
C ILE A 142 5.38 12.69 7.45
N ARG A 143 5.80 13.37 6.37
CA ARG A 143 5.94 14.84 6.39
C ARG A 143 4.60 15.54 6.56
N SER A 144 3.54 15.06 5.92
CA SER A 144 2.19 15.58 6.07
C SER A 144 1.65 15.33 7.47
N ALA A 145 1.89 14.16 8.05
CA ALA A 145 1.52 13.84 9.43
C ALA A 145 2.24 14.74 10.44
N LEU A 146 3.57 14.91 10.31
CA LEU A 146 4.34 15.83 11.15
C LEU A 146 3.82 17.27 11.05
N GLY A 147 3.51 17.72 9.83
CA GLY A 147 2.91 19.03 9.61
C GLY A 147 1.56 19.22 10.30
N LEU A 148 0.81 18.16 10.60
CA LEU A 148 -0.45 18.23 11.36
C LEU A 148 -0.22 18.25 12.89
N LEU A 149 0.92 17.75 13.37
CA LEU A 149 1.30 17.82 14.80
C LEU A 149 1.69 19.24 15.21
N ASP A 150 2.25 20.03 14.29
CA ASP A 150 2.71 21.40 14.52
C ASP A 150 1.58 22.46 14.47
N ILE A 151 0.31 22.06 14.21
CA ILE A 151 -0.88 22.95 14.09
C ILE A 151 -1.72 22.88 15.37
#